data_AF-A0A2N1QXY3-F1
#
_entry.id   AF-A0A2N1QXY3-F1
#
_cell.length_a   1.000
_cell.length_b   1.000
_cell.length_c   1.000
_cell.angle_alpha   90.00
_cell.angle_beta   90.00
_cell.angle_gamma   90.00
#
_symmetry.space_group_name_H-M   'P 1'
#
loop_
_entity.id
_entity.type
_entity.pdbx_description
1 polymer ?
#
loop_
_entity_poly.entity_id
_entity_poly.type
_entity_poly.pdbx_seq_one_letter_code
_entity_poly.pdbx_strand_id
1 'polypeptide(L)'
;MDPQSITSTTIAAVSGSTFYVDTSDIGSLTSGSFAGIAHLLDSIYYFIMVPFLYIALFAMFAGIAVKIASILSAPAPSFSLKTYPVRKHPTLAALGDTFAMPQVRKHKPLFWFFLMWFHVGILFLILGHFDLFPAINIMPPESRHMVGAGFVGISVTLPAFYFLFRRFRGQDRQISVPADYLLLLLLLFTFLLGDLISWGNSWTTNGFVMTKADFASYFGILSSFSFADPRTVLHGSHYHFIVLHVLLAEIFMVILPFSKIVHSFFSLPLNILRRK
;
A
#
# COMPACT_ATOMS: atom_id res chain seq x y z
N MET A 1 54.04 -27.61 24.01
CA MET A 1 53.90 -27.03 25.36
C MET A 1 52.49 -26.48 25.45
N ASP A 2 51.62 -27.20 26.16
CA ASP A 2 50.24 -26.84 26.47
C ASP A 2 50.17 -25.60 27.38
N PRO A 3 49.04 -24.87 27.31
CA PRO A 3 48.43 -24.41 28.54
C PRO A 3 46.92 -24.68 28.62
N GLN A 4 46.58 -25.42 29.68
CA GLN A 4 45.51 -25.19 30.65
C GLN A 4 44.06 -25.55 30.31
N SER A 5 43.66 -26.68 30.89
CA SER A 5 42.30 -26.93 31.40
C SER A 5 42.14 -26.33 32.80
N ILE A 6 41.06 -25.57 33.04
CA ILE A 6 40.49 -25.39 34.38
C ILE A 6 38.96 -25.55 34.30
N THR A 7 38.47 -26.40 35.18
CA THR A 7 37.12 -26.92 35.37
C THR A 7 36.20 -26.03 36.21
N SER A 8 34.89 -26.26 36.01
CA SER A 8 33.77 -26.15 36.98
C SER A 8 33.15 -24.79 37.26
N THR A 9 31.85 -24.64 36.92
CA THR A 9 30.78 -24.63 37.94
C THR A 9 29.38 -24.83 37.34
N THR A 10 28.69 -25.84 37.84
CA THR A 10 27.25 -26.11 37.66
C THR A 10 26.58 -25.90 39.01
N ILE A 11 25.59 -25.00 39.09
CA ILE A 11 24.62 -24.84 40.21
C ILE A 11 23.31 -24.40 39.52
N ALA A 12 22.38 -25.31 39.21
CA ALA A 12 21.27 -25.83 40.04
C ALA A 12 20.13 -24.83 40.31
N ALA A 13 18.97 -25.06 39.67
CA ALA A 13 17.63 -25.09 40.30
C ALA A 13 16.53 -25.17 39.23
N VAL A 14 15.75 -26.24 39.24
CA VAL A 14 14.29 -26.22 39.50
C VAL A 14 13.79 -27.65 39.36
N SER A 15 13.38 -28.20 40.50
CA SER A 15 12.64 -29.45 40.63
C SER A 15 11.28 -29.29 39.96
N GLY A 16 11.06 -30.00 38.87
CA GLY A 16 9.76 -30.18 38.23
C GLY A 16 9.46 -31.66 38.22
N SER A 17 8.56 -32.10 39.10
CA SER A 17 8.03 -33.46 39.16
C SER A 17 7.58 -33.94 37.78
N THR A 18 8.22 -34.98 37.27
CA THR A 18 7.84 -35.68 36.05
C THR A 18 6.53 -36.44 36.29
N PHE A 19 5.40 -35.76 36.10
CA PHE A 19 4.16 -36.43 35.79
C PHE A 19 4.30 -36.96 34.36
N TYR A 20 4.59 -38.25 34.20
CA TYR A 20 4.36 -38.93 32.94
C TYR A 20 2.85 -39.02 32.73
N VAL A 21 2.26 -37.92 32.23
CA VAL A 21 1.00 -38.00 31.51
C VAL A 21 1.37 -38.57 30.15
N ASP A 22 0.91 -39.79 29.90
CA ASP A 22 0.94 -40.39 28.57
C ASP A 22 0.13 -39.47 27.63
N THR A 23 0.83 -38.61 26.90
CA THR A 23 0.27 -37.59 26.00
C THR A 23 0.15 -38.09 24.57
N SER A 24 0.44 -39.37 24.34
CA SER A 24 0.34 -40.02 23.03
C SER A 24 -1.06 -39.92 22.42
N ASP A 25 -2.11 -39.88 23.24
CA ASP A 25 -3.50 -39.79 22.78
C ASP A 25 -4.07 -38.35 22.70
N ILE A 26 -3.44 -37.35 23.33
CA ILE A 26 -3.89 -35.94 23.28
C ILE A 26 -3.16 -35.15 22.18
N GLY A 27 -1.95 -35.59 21.80
CA GLY A 27 -1.18 -35.01 20.69
C GLY A 27 -1.77 -35.30 19.31
N SER A 28 -2.50 -36.40 19.13
CA SER A 28 -3.11 -36.81 17.85
C SER A 28 -4.33 -35.95 17.45
N LEU A 29 -5.20 -35.60 18.39
CA LEU A 29 -6.41 -34.80 18.11
C LEU A 29 -6.13 -33.29 17.95
N THR A 30 -5.07 -32.78 18.57
CA THR A 30 -4.69 -31.36 18.46
C THR A 30 -3.83 -31.10 17.22
N SER A 31 -2.90 -31.99 16.90
CA SER A 31 -2.00 -31.86 15.73
C SER A 31 -2.74 -31.82 14.38
N GLY A 32 -3.81 -32.61 14.21
CA GLY A 32 -4.63 -32.59 12.98
C GLY A 32 -5.39 -31.28 12.76
N SER A 33 -5.91 -30.66 13.83
CA SER A 33 -6.64 -29.38 13.74
C SER A 33 -5.71 -28.21 13.40
N PHE A 34 -4.52 -28.15 14.01
CA PHE A 34 -3.52 -27.13 13.69
C PHE A 34 -2.93 -27.27 12.29
N ALA A 35 -2.74 -28.50 11.80
CA ALA A 35 -2.32 -28.74 10.41
C ALA A 35 -3.35 -28.25 9.40
N GLY A 36 -4.65 -28.45 9.68
CA GLY A 36 -5.74 -27.95 8.84
C GLY A 36 -5.80 -26.41 8.78
N ILE A 37 -5.64 -25.74 9.92
CA ILE A 37 -5.62 -24.28 9.99
C ILE A 37 -4.40 -23.70 9.24
N ALA A 38 -3.23 -24.31 9.39
CA ALA A 38 -2.02 -23.88 8.69
C ALA A 38 -2.18 -23.98 7.16
N HIS A 39 -2.69 -25.11 6.66
CA HIS A 39 -2.95 -25.28 5.24
C HIS A 39 -3.99 -24.29 4.70
N LEU A 40 -5.04 -24.01 5.49
CA LEU A 40 -6.04 -22.99 5.14
C LEU A 40 -5.41 -21.59 5.04
N LEU A 41 -4.59 -21.19 6.01
CA LEU A 41 -3.90 -19.90 5.99
C LEU A 41 -2.94 -19.79 4.80
N ASP A 42 -2.23 -20.85 4.47
CA ASP A 42 -1.34 -20.91 3.31
C ASP A 42 -2.12 -20.73 2.00
N SER A 43 -3.27 -21.39 1.89
CA SER A 43 -4.18 -21.25 0.75
C SER A 43 -4.71 -19.82 0.62
N ILE A 44 -5.06 -19.18 1.75
CA ILE A 44 -5.53 -17.79 1.78
C ILE A 44 -4.41 -16.83 1.35
N TYR A 45 -3.19 -17.01 1.85
CA TYR A 45 -2.07 -16.12 1.49
C TYR A 45 -1.69 -16.25 0.03
N TYR A 46 -1.65 -17.47 -0.51
CA TYR A 46 -1.45 -17.68 -1.93
C TYR A 46 -2.55 -17.01 -2.76
N PHE A 47 -3.83 -17.20 -2.36
CA PHE A 47 -4.96 -16.60 -3.06
C PHE A 47 -4.86 -15.06 -3.11
N ILE A 48 -4.53 -14.42 -1.98
CA ILE A 48 -4.36 -12.97 -1.88
C ILE A 48 -3.21 -12.54 -2.80
N MET A 49 -2.03 -13.10 -2.62
CA MET A 49 -0.81 -12.62 -3.27
C MET A 49 -0.79 -12.86 -4.78
N VAL A 50 -1.55 -13.84 -5.31
CA VAL A 50 -1.47 -14.23 -6.72
C VAL A 50 -2.82 -14.03 -7.44
N PRO A 51 -3.84 -14.91 -7.32
CA PRO A 51 -5.12 -14.72 -8.00
C PRO A 51 -5.82 -13.38 -7.75
N PHE A 52 -5.86 -12.92 -6.49
CA PHE A 52 -6.66 -11.76 -6.12
C PHE A 52 -6.10 -10.47 -6.73
N LEU A 53 -4.78 -10.36 -6.89
CA LEU A 53 -4.16 -9.27 -7.66
C LEU A 53 -4.74 -9.13 -9.06
N TYR A 54 -4.84 -10.24 -9.82
CA TYR A 54 -5.36 -10.19 -11.19
C TYR A 54 -6.85 -9.81 -11.22
N ILE A 55 -7.63 -10.30 -10.25
CA ILE A 55 -9.03 -9.93 -10.08
C ILE A 55 -9.13 -8.43 -9.77
N ALA A 56 -8.28 -7.91 -8.88
CA ALA A 56 -8.25 -6.51 -8.49
C ALA A 56 -7.86 -5.60 -9.67
N LEU A 57 -6.83 -5.97 -10.44
CA LEU A 57 -6.44 -5.26 -11.66
C LEU A 57 -7.56 -5.27 -12.69
N PHE A 58 -8.18 -6.43 -12.94
CA PHE A 58 -9.31 -6.53 -13.86
C PHE A 58 -10.48 -5.64 -13.42
N ALA A 59 -10.88 -5.69 -12.15
CA ALA A 59 -11.94 -4.86 -11.60
C ALA A 59 -11.62 -3.36 -11.71
N MET A 60 -10.38 -2.97 -11.41
CA MET A 60 -9.91 -1.59 -11.54
C MET A 60 -10.02 -1.09 -12.98
N PHE A 61 -9.44 -1.83 -13.95
CA PHE A 61 -9.44 -1.40 -15.36
C PHE A 61 -10.84 -1.44 -15.97
N ALA A 62 -11.63 -2.48 -15.71
CA ALA A 62 -13.01 -2.57 -16.16
C ALA A 62 -13.86 -1.43 -15.60
N GLY A 63 -13.73 -1.14 -14.29
CA GLY A 63 -14.43 -0.03 -13.65
C GLY A 63 -14.06 1.33 -14.23
N ILE A 64 -12.77 1.58 -14.48
CA ILE A 64 -12.30 2.80 -15.15
C ILE A 64 -12.85 2.89 -16.58
N ALA A 65 -12.81 1.81 -17.35
CA ALA A 65 -13.31 1.77 -18.72
C ALA A 65 -14.82 2.07 -18.79
N VAL A 66 -15.62 1.42 -17.94
CA VAL A 66 -17.07 1.69 -17.81
C VAL A 66 -17.31 3.15 -17.43
N LYS A 67 -16.50 3.71 -16.54
CA LYS A 67 -16.63 5.11 -16.13
C LYS A 67 -16.36 6.08 -17.27
N ILE A 68 -15.28 5.85 -18.01
CA ILE A 68 -14.91 6.65 -19.18
C ILE A 68 -16.02 6.55 -20.24
N ALA A 69 -16.49 5.34 -20.55
CA ALA A 69 -17.57 5.12 -21.50
C ALA A 69 -18.87 5.83 -21.10
N SER A 70 -19.23 5.79 -19.82
CA SER A 70 -20.39 6.51 -19.27
C SER A 70 -20.26 8.03 -19.41
N ILE A 71 -19.07 8.60 -19.15
CA ILE A 71 -18.83 10.05 -19.30
C ILE A 71 -18.86 10.48 -20.77
N LEU A 72 -18.29 9.67 -21.66
CA LEU A 72 -18.30 9.94 -23.10
C LEU A 72 -19.70 9.83 -23.71
N SER A 73 -20.52 8.92 -23.19
CA SER A 73 -21.92 8.74 -23.63
C SER A 73 -22.87 9.81 -23.10
N ALA A 74 -22.45 10.59 -22.10
CA ALA A 74 -23.29 11.65 -21.55
C ALA A 74 -23.45 12.80 -22.57
N PRO A 75 -24.63 13.46 -22.64
CA PRO A 75 -24.84 14.60 -23.54
C PRO A 75 -23.93 15.78 -23.18
N ALA A 76 -23.40 16.46 -24.21
CA ALA A 76 -22.53 17.61 -24.03
C ALA A 76 -23.24 18.70 -23.22
N PRO A 77 -22.57 19.34 -22.24
CA PRO A 77 -23.19 20.39 -21.45
C PRO A 77 -23.59 21.55 -22.37
N SER A 78 -24.86 21.95 -22.30
CA SER A 78 -25.47 22.99 -23.15
C SER A 78 -24.86 24.38 -22.96
N PHE A 79 -24.12 24.61 -21.87
CA PHE A 79 -23.51 25.89 -21.57
C PHE A 79 -22.05 25.73 -21.15
N SER A 80 -21.15 26.38 -21.88
CA SER A 80 -19.75 26.53 -21.46
C SER A 80 -19.63 27.78 -20.58
N LEU A 81 -19.53 27.59 -19.27
CA LEU A 81 -19.14 28.65 -18.34
C LEU A 81 -17.70 29.09 -18.67
N LYS A 82 -17.55 30.16 -19.47
CA LYS A 82 -16.26 30.82 -19.66
C LYS A 82 -15.85 31.44 -18.33
N THR A 83 -14.74 30.96 -17.78
CA THR A 83 -14.10 31.57 -16.61
C THR A 83 -13.34 32.82 -17.06
N TYR A 84 -13.80 33.99 -16.62
CA TYR A 84 -13.11 35.28 -16.82
C TYR A 84 -12.27 35.63 -15.57
N PRO A 85 -11.15 36.36 -15.72
CA PRO A 85 -10.58 36.87 -16.97
C PRO A 85 -9.92 35.78 -17.82
N VAL A 86 -9.97 35.93 -19.15
CA VAL A 86 -9.34 34.99 -20.09
C VAL A 86 -7.83 35.10 -19.97
N ARG A 87 -7.17 34.04 -19.52
CA ARG A 87 -5.70 33.98 -19.45
C ARG A 87 -5.11 33.63 -20.83
N LYS A 88 -3.93 34.17 -21.13
CA LYS A 88 -3.20 33.98 -22.42
C LYS A 88 -2.94 32.51 -22.76
N HIS A 89 -2.64 31.68 -21.75
CA HIS A 89 -2.44 30.24 -21.90
C HIS A 89 -3.43 29.46 -21.01
N PRO A 90 -4.65 29.18 -21.48
CA PRO A 90 -5.71 28.59 -20.65
C PRO A 90 -5.37 27.19 -20.14
N THR A 91 -4.62 26.40 -20.92
CA THR A 91 -4.19 25.05 -20.55
C THR A 91 -3.13 25.06 -19.46
N LEU A 92 -2.08 25.86 -19.61
CA LEU A 92 -1.02 26.01 -18.60
C LEU A 92 -1.59 26.62 -17.31
N ALA A 93 -2.49 27.59 -17.43
CA ALA A 93 -3.22 28.14 -16.29
C ALA A 93 -4.06 27.08 -15.57
N ALA A 94 -4.81 26.24 -16.31
CA ALA A 94 -5.61 25.17 -15.73
C ALA A 94 -4.74 24.11 -15.04
N LEU A 95 -3.60 23.73 -15.64
CA LEU A 95 -2.63 22.83 -15.02
C LEU A 95 -2.05 23.43 -13.74
N GLY A 96 -1.63 24.69 -13.77
CA GLY A 96 -1.14 25.41 -12.61
C GLY A 96 -2.18 25.50 -11.49
N ASP A 97 -3.44 25.82 -11.83
CA ASP A 97 -4.53 25.87 -10.86
C ASP A 97 -4.87 24.48 -10.30
N THR A 98 -4.76 23.42 -11.11
CA THR A 98 -5.03 22.02 -10.71
C THR A 98 -3.94 21.49 -9.77
N PHE A 99 -2.67 21.69 -10.10
CA PHE A 99 -1.56 21.15 -9.29
C PHE A 99 -1.20 22.03 -8.10
N ALA A 100 -1.20 23.36 -8.27
CA ALA A 100 -0.81 24.27 -7.19
C ALA A 100 -1.97 24.67 -6.28
N MET A 101 -3.22 24.45 -6.70
CA MET A 101 -4.44 24.75 -5.92
C MET A 101 -4.36 26.09 -5.15
N PRO A 102 -4.08 27.21 -5.84
CA PRO A 102 -3.72 28.48 -5.19
C PRO A 102 -4.84 29.04 -4.30
N GLN A 103 -6.10 28.71 -4.60
CA GLN A 103 -7.24 29.08 -3.76
C GLN A 103 -7.20 28.38 -2.40
N VAL A 104 -6.85 27.09 -2.37
CA VAL A 104 -6.70 26.32 -1.12
C VAL A 104 -5.54 26.90 -0.30
N ARG A 105 -4.42 27.23 -0.97
CA ARG A 105 -3.26 27.88 -0.33
C ARG A 105 -3.63 29.19 0.36
N LYS A 106 -4.47 30.03 -0.27
CA LYS A 106 -4.90 31.32 0.29
C LYS A 106 -5.83 31.18 1.50
N HIS A 107 -6.80 30.27 1.44
CA HIS A 107 -7.84 30.18 2.48
C HIS A 107 -7.48 29.22 3.63
N LYS A 108 -6.75 28.13 3.34
CA LYS A 108 -6.34 27.12 4.31
C LYS A 108 -4.89 26.69 4.03
N PRO A 109 -3.89 27.54 4.31
CA PRO A 109 -2.48 27.28 3.95
C PRO A 109 -1.92 26.01 4.59
N LEU A 110 -2.28 25.72 5.85
CA LEU A 110 -1.84 24.50 6.53
C LEU A 110 -2.35 23.23 5.84
N PHE A 111 -3.62 23.23 5.42
CA PHE A 111 -4.16 22.11 4.67
C PHE A 111 -3.51 21.96 3.31
N TRP A 112 -3.28 23.06 2.62
CA TRP A 112 -2.57 23.07 1.36
C TRP A 112 -1.17 22.47 1.50
N PHE A 113 -0.43 22.82 2.56
CA PHE A 113 0.89 22.26 2.83
C PHE A 113 0.85 20.72 2.97
N PHE A 114 -0.01 20.20 3.86
CA PHE A 114 -0.17 18.74 4.01
C PHE A 114 -0.68 18.07 2.72
N LEU A 115 -1.56 18.75 1.96
CA LEU A 115 -2.06 18.27 0.68
C LEU A 115 -0.94 18.12 -0.35
N MET A 116 -0.08 19.14 -0.49
CA MET A 116 1.05 19.07 -1.42
C MET A 116 2.08 18.04 -0.98
N TRP A 117 2.40 17.99 0.31
CA TRP A 117 3.30 16.99 0.88
C TRP A 117 2.81 15.57 0.56
N PHE A 118 1.53 15.31 0.80
CA PHE A 118 0.91 14.02 0.49
C PHE A 118 1.01 13.63 -0.99
N HIS A 119 0.71 14.55 -1.92
CA HIS A 119 0.76 14.24 -3.36
C HIS A 119 2.20 14.01 -3.85
N VAL A 120 3.15 14.81 -3.36
CA VAL A 120 4.58 14.61 -3.66
C VAL A 120 5.04 13.26 -3.09
N GLY A 121 4.62 12.91 -1.87
CA GLY A 121 4.88 11.62 -1.26
C GLY A 121 4.31 10.44 -2.07
N ILE A 122 3.06 10.54 -2.53
CA ILE A 122 2.45 9.54 -3.41
C ILE A 122 3.25 9.39 -4.71
N LEU A 123 3.70 10.49 -5.32
CA LEU A 123 4.50 10.43 -6.53
C LEU A 123 5.80 9.64 -6.29
N PHE A 124 6.51 9.91 -5.19
CA PHE A 124 7.69 9.14 -4.82
C PHE A 124 7.39 7.68 -4.47
N LEU A 125 6.24 7.38 -3.84
CA LEU A 125 5.80 6.00 -3.62
C LEU A 125 5.55 5.26 -4.93
N ILE A 126 4.91 5.91 -5.90
CA ILE A 126 4.69 5.34 -7.23
C ILE A 126 6.04 5.01 -7.89
N LEU A 127 7.00 5.93 -7.83
CA LEU A 127 8.35 5.68 -8.34
C LEU A 127 9.05 4.54 -7.58
N GLY A 128 8.89 4.46 -6.25
CA GLY A 128 9.42 3.37 -5.44
C GLY A 128 8.79 2.01 -5.75
N HIS A 129 7.50 1.96 -6.11
CA HIS A 129 6.84 0.74 -6.56
C HIS A 129 7.25 0.37 -7.99
N PHE A 130 7.46 1.36 -8.87
CA PHE A 130 8.02 1.10 -10.19
C PHE A 130 9.45 0.56 -10.11
N ASP A 131 10.24 0.98 -9.13
CA ASP A 131 11.56 0.44 -8.86
C ASP A 131 11.58 -1.05 -8.51
N LEU A 132 10.42 -1.62 -8.13
CA LEU A 132 10.30 -3.06 -7.88
C LEU A 132 10.17 -3.88 -9.17
N PHE A 133 9.89 -3.25 -10.33
CA PHE A 133 9.86 -4.01 -11.58
C PHE A 133 11.29 -4.43 -11.95
N PRO A 134 11.52 -5.69 -12.39
CA PRO A 134 12.85 -6.16 -12.79
C PRO A 134 13.52 -5.31 -13.87
N ALA A 135 12.73 -4.62 -14.70
CA ALA A 135 13.22 -3.75 -15.77
C ALA A 135 13.64 -2.35 -15.31
N ILE A 136 13.30 -1.93 -14.09
CA ILE A 136 13.51 -0.57 -13.58
C ILE A 136 14.45 -0.64 -12.37
N ASN A 137 15.53 0.14 -12.40
CA ASN A 137 16.55 0.07 -11.37
C ASN A 137 17.00 1.47 -10.90
N ILE A 138 16.18 2.08 -10.06
CA ILE A 138 16.45 3.33 -9.35
C ILE A 138 17.39 3.08 -8.16
N MET A 139 17.10 2.10 -7.30
CA MET A 139 17.96 1.70 -6.17
C MET A 139 18.67 0.36 -6.45
N PRO A 140 19.92 0.13 -5.97
CA PRO A 140 20.64 -1.13 -6.18
C PRO A 140 19.83 -2.37 -5.74
N PRO A 141 19.90 -3.51 -6.46
CA PRO A 141 19.15 -4.74 -6.12
C PRO A 141 19.39 -5.25 -4.69
N GLU A 142 20.61 -5.08 -4.18
CA GLU A 142 21.04 -5.51 -2.85
C GLU A 142 20.59 -4.53 -1.76
N SER A 143 20.01 -3.38 -2.13
CA SER A 143 19.53 -2.39 -1.19
C SER A 143 18.40 -2.96 -0.35
N ARG A 144 18.56 -2.85 0.98
CA ARG A 144 17.50 -3.10 1.97
C ARG A 144 16.48 -1.97 2.02
N HIS A 145 16.85 -0.81 1.49
CA HIS A 145 16.03 0.39 1.52
C HIS A 145 15.44 0.63 0.13
N MET A 146 14.12 0.82 0.09
CA MET A 146 13.45 1.38 -1.08
C MET A 146 13.77 2.88 -1.21
N VAL A 147 13.32 3.48 -2.30
CA VAL A 147 13.46 4.93 -2.56
C VAL A 147 13.06 5.73 -1.32
N GLY A 148 14.03 6.50 -0.79
CA GLY A 148 13.82 7.37 0.37
C GLY A 148 13.82 6.70 1.74
N ALA A 149 14.28 5.43 1.86
CA ALA A 149 14.55 4.75 3.14
C ALA A 149 13.42 4.86 4.19
N GLY A 150 12.17 4.75 3.74
CA GLY A 150 10.97 4.86 4.59
C GLY A 150 10.51 6.30 4.88
N PHE A 151 11.33 7.33 4.64
CA PHE A 151 10.89 8.73 4.76
C PHE A 151 9.74 9.06 3.81
N VAL A 152 9.76 8.46 2.62
CA VAL A 152 8.69 8.62 1.62
C VAL A 152 7.35 8.09 2.14
N GLY A 153 7.31 7.01 2.90
CA GLY A 153 6.05 6.52 3.45
C GLY A 153 5.54 7.41 4.61
N ILE A 154 6.42 7.92 5.48
CA ILE A 154 6.04 8.97 6.47
C ILE A 154 5.40 10.17 5.79
N SER A 155 5.93 10.56 4.62
CA SER A 155 5.48 11.70 3.85
C SER A 155 4.02 11.58 3.38
N VAL A 156 3.45 10.37 3.34
CA VAL A 156 2.03 10.13 3.06
C VAL A 156 1.23 9.74 4.31
N THR A 157 1.83 9.01 5.26
CA THR A 157 1.17 8.56 6.48
C THR A 157 0.84 9.74 7.41
N LEU A 158 1.77 10.67 7.61
CA LEU A 158 1.55 11.83 8.48
C LEU A 158 0.44 12.76 7.94
N PRO A 159 0.41 13.16 6.65
CA PRO A 159 -0.74 13.87 6.11
C PRO A 159 -2.04 13.07 6.13
N ALA A 160 -2.00 11.74 5.94
CA ALA A 160 -3.20 10.90 6.00
C ALA A 160 -3.86 10.95 7.39
N PHE A 161 -3.07 10.89 8.48
CA PHE A 161 -3.57 11.13 9.83
C PHE A 161 -4.20 12.53 9.97
N TYR A 162 -3.52 13.56 9.46
CA TYR A 162 -4.05 14.92 9.48
C TYR A 162 -5.39 15.04 8.73
N PHE A 163 -5.53 14.43 7.56
CA PHE A 163 -6.79 14.41 6.81
C PHE A 163 -7.90 13.66 7.55
N LEU A 164 -7.56 12.58 8.25
CA LEU A 164 -8.52 11.79 9.03
C LEU A 164 -9.08 12.62 10.17
N PHE A 165 -8.21 13.17 11.01
CA PHE A 165 -8.63 13.98 12.15
C PHE A 165 -9.35 15.26 11.73
N ARG A 166 -8.89 15.87 10.64
CA ARG A 166 -9.58 17.04 10.07
C ARG A 166 -11.02 16.70 9.68
N ARG A 167 -11.27 15.53 9.09
CA ARG A 167 -12.59 15.13 8.63
C ARG A 167 -13.62 14.99 9.75
N PHE A 168 -13.17 14.71 10.97
CA PHE A 168 -14.05 14.65 12.15
C PHE A 168 -14.46 16.02 12.71
N ARG A 169 -13.91 17.13 12.20
CA ARG A 169 -14.11 18.47 12.78
C ARG A 169 -14.91 19.39 11.85
N GLY A 170 -15.80 20.19 12.45
CA GLY A 170 -16.48 21.32 11.80
C GLY A 170 -17.35 20.95 10.60
N GLN A 171 -17.35 21.83 9.59
CA GLN A 171 -18.12 21.68 8.35
C GLN A 171 -17.68 20.47 7.51
N ASP A 172 -16.39 20.09 7.60
CA ASP A 172 -15.85 18.97 6.83
C ASP A 172 -16.54 17.64 7.22
N ARG A 173 -16.96 17.48 8.48
CA ARG A 173 -17.75 16.32 8.95
C ARG A 173 -19.12 16.24 8.27
N GLN A 174 -19.79 17.38 8.10
CA GLN A 174 -21.17 17.46 7.59
C GLN A 174 -21.27 17.15 6.10
N ILE A 175 -20.22 17.45 5.33
CA ILE A 175 -20.16 17.17 3.89
C ILE A 175 -19.54 15.81 3.56
N SER A 176 -18.99 15.12 4.58
CA SER A 176 -18.34 13.83 4.39
C SER A 176 -19.35 12.69 4.37
N VAL A 177 -19.17 11.77 3.43
CA VAL A 177 -19.93 10.51 3.38
C VAL A 177 -19.13 9.37 4.02
N PRO A 178 -19.75 8.31 4.55
CA PRO A 178 -19.05 7.18 5.17
C PRO A 178 -17.93 6.60 4.29
N ALA A 179 -18.15 6.52 2.98
CA ALA A 179 -17.15 6.03 2.01
C ALA A 179 -15.84 6.84 2.03
N ASP A 180 -15.89 8.14 2.33
CA ASP A 180 -14.68 8.97 2.39
C ASP A 180 -13.81 8.62 3.60
N TYR A 181 -14.42 8.23 4.73
CA TYR A 181 -13.69 7.77 5.91
C TYR A 181 -13.10 6.39 5.70
N LEU A 182 -13.88 5.47 5.11
CA LEU A 182 -13.41 4.11 4.80
C LEU A 182 -12.23 4.13 3.84
N LEU A 183 -12.29 4.94 2.77
CA LEU A 183 -11.19 5.06 1.82
C LEU A 183 -9.93 5.65 2.47
N LEU A 184 -10.09 6.67 3.31
CA LEU A 184 -8.96 7.29 3.98
C LEU A 184 -8.34 6.34 5.02
N LEU A 185 -9.16 5.56 5.72
CA LEU A 185 -8.71 4.54 6.66
C LEU A 185 -7.97 3.41 5.93
N LEU A 186 -8.50 2.96 4.80
CA LEU A 186 -7.87 1.96 3.93
C LEU A 186 -6.49 2.44 3.46
N LEU A 187 -6.39 3.66 2.94
CA LEU A 187 -5.11 4.26 2.55
C LEU A 187 -4.15 4.39 3.73
N LEU A 188 -4.64 4.86 4.88
CA LEU A 188 -3.83 5.00 6.08
C LEU A 188 -3.21 3.67 6.51
N PHE A 189 -3.99 2.60 6.59
CA PHE A 189 -3.46 1.28 6.94
C PHE A 189 -2.55 0.70 5.86
N THR A 190 -2.85 0.94 4.58
CA THR A 190 -1.96 0.54 3.47
C THR A 190 -0.59 1.18 3.62
N PHE A 191 -0.53 2.50 3.86
CA PHE A 191 0.72 3.22 4.06
C PHE A 191 1.43 2.81 5.35
N LEU A 192 0.70 2.64 6.45
CA LEU A 192 1.28 2.22 7.73
C LEU A 192 1.91 0.83 7.66
N LEU A 193 1.29 -0.12 6.95
CA LEU A 193 1.89 -1.43 6.71
C LEU A 193 3.10 -1.34 5.77
N GLY A 194 3.06 -0.48 4.76
CA GLY A 194 4.21 -0.22 3.88
C GLY A 194 5.40 0.38 4.65
N ASP A 195 5.13 1.35 5.53
CA ASP A 195 6.11 1.93 6.45
C ASP A 195 6.69 0.86 7.37
N LEU A 196 5.84 -0.02 7.94
CA LEU A 196 6.29 -1.09 8.81
C LEU A 196 7.22 -2.06 8.08
N ILE A 197 6.90 -2.43 6.83
CA ILE A 197 7.76 -3.26 5.95
C ILE A 197 9.11 -2.56 5.71
N SER A 198 9.09 -1.29 5.28
CA SER A 198 10.31 -0.53 4.99
C SER A 198 11.17 -0.31 6.24
N TRP A 199 10.56 -0.01 7.37
CA TRP A 199 11.28 0.29 8.61
C TRP A 199 11.82 -0.96 9.29
N GLY A 200 11.05 -2.05 9.31
CA GLY A 200 11.51 -3.32 9.86
C GLY A 200 12.71 -3.88 9.10
N ASN A 201 12.83 -3.57 7.81
CA ASN A 201 14.05 -3.84 7.03
C ASN A 201 15.25 -2.96 7.39
N SER A 202 15.00 -1.76 7.93
CA SER A 202 16.02 -0.73 8.14
C SER A 202 16.59 -0.66 9.57
N TRP A 203 15.82 -1.06 10.59
CA TRP A 203 16.16 -0.78 12.00
C TRP A 203 16.89 -1.91 12.72
N THR A 204 16.93 -3.12 12.17
CA THR A 204 17.65 -4.25 12.78
C THR A 204 18.75 -4.75 11.85
N THR A 205 19.92 -5.09 12.42
CA THR A 205 21.04 -5.68 11.67
C THR A 205 20.63 -6.94 10.92
N ASN A 206 19.67 -7.68 11.50
CA ASN A 206 19.04 -8.90 10.98
C ASN A 206 17.70 -8.67 10.27
N GLY A 207 17.24 -7.42 10.09
CA GLY A 207 16.09 -6.96 9.28
C GLY A 207 14.83 -7.82 9.18
N PHE A 208 14.02 -7.59 8.14
CA PHE A 208 13.20 -8.64 7.53
C PHE A 208 14.01 -9.48 6.53
N VAL A 209 15.28 -9.14 6.31
CA VAL A 209 16.21 -9.78 5.35
C VAL A 209 15.65 -9.79 3.92
N MET A 210 14.68 -8.91 3.61
CA MET A 210 14.13 -8.79 2.27
C MET A 210 14.81 -7.62 1.57
N THR A 211 15.49 -7.94 0.49
CA THR A 211 16.13 -6.98 -0.40
C THR A 211 15.16 -6.54 -1.49
N LYS A 212 15.52 -5.47 -2.19
CA LYS A 212 14.82 -5.09 -3.42
C LYS A 212 14.74 -6.27 -4.41
N ALA A 213 15.80 -7.08 -4.54
CA ALA A 213 15.84 -8.21 -5.47
C ALA A 213 14.74 -9.25 -5.18
N ASP A 214 14.40 -9.48 -3.92
CA ASP A 214 13.36 -10.43 -3.51
C ASP A 214 11.97 -9.93 -3.95
N PHE A 215 11.69 -8.64 -3.72
CA PHE A 215 10.48 -8.00 -4.21
C PHE A 215 10.41 -7.97 -5.74
N ALA A 216 11.54 -7.71 -6.42
CA ALA A 216 11.60 -7.72 -7.87
C ALA A 216 11.32 -9.11 -8.44
N SER A 217 11.83 -10.16 -7.80
CA SER A 217 11.55 -11.55 -8.17
C SER A 217 10.06 -11.88 -8.02
N TYR A 218 9.42 -11.43 -6.94
CA TYR A 218 7.98 -11.55 -6.75
C TYR A 218 7.18 -10.83 -7.85
N PHE A 219 7.49 -9.57 -8.16
CA PHE A 219 6.87 -8.86 -9.28
C PHE A 219 7.15 -9.53 -10.63
N GLY A 220 8.30 -10.20 -10.78
CA GLY A 220 8.62 -11.04 -11.93
C GLY A 220 7.66 -12.22 -12.09
N ILE A 221 7.34 -12.94 -11.01
CA ILE A 221 6.35 -14.04 -11.00
C ILE A 221 4.97 -13.53 -11.47
N LEU A 222 4.55 -12.37 -10.97
CA LEU A 222 3.26 -11.78 -11.29
C LEU A 222 3.18 -11.27 -12.74
N SER A 223 4.21 -10.56 -13.20
CA SER A 223 4.24 -10.01 -14.56
C SER A 223 4.40 -11.07 -15.65
N SER A 224 5.00 -12.23 -15.31
CA SER A 224 5.13 -13.38 -16.21
C SER A 224 3.96 -14.36 -16.16
N PHE A 225 2.94 -14.12 -15.33
CA PHE A 225 1.80 -15.02 -15.14
C PHE A 225 2.23 -16.46 -14.79
N SER A 226 3.30 -16.61 -13.98
CA SER A 226 3.86 -17.91 -13.63
C SER A 226 3.06 -18.66 -12.55
N PHE A 227 2.27 -17.94 -11.75
CA PHE A 227 1.47 -18.49 -10.64
C PHE A 227 2.30 -19.31 -9.61
N ALA A 228 3.62 -19.09 -9.56
CA ALA A 228 4.49 -19.73 -8.57
C ALA A 228 4.17 -19.23 -7.15
N ASP A 229 4.44 -20.07 -6.15
CA ASP A 229 4.24 -19.70 -4.74
C ASP A 229 5.17 -18.53 -4.35
N PRO A 230 4.62 -17.37 -3.93
CA PRO A 230 5.41 -16.21 -3.51
C PRO A 230 6.38 -16.50 -2.36
N ARG A 231 6.12 -17.52 -1.53
CA ARG A 231 7.00 -17.90 -0.42
C ARG A 231 8.35 -18.46 -0.88
N THR A 232 8.48 -18.81 -2.16
CA THR A 232 9.75 -19.23 -2.76
C THR A 232 10.74 -18.09 -2.96
N VAL A 233 10.27 -16.84 -2.92
CA VAL A 233 11.08 -15.62 -3.10
C VAL A 233 10.94 -14.64 -1.93
N LEU A 234 9.80 -14.64 -1.25
CA LEU A 234 9.54 -13.81 -0.06
C LEU A 234 9.60 -14.69 1.20
N HIS A 235 10.79 -14.82 1.77
CA HIS A 235 11.02 -15.63 2.97
C HIS A 235 10.96 -14.82 4.26
N GLY A 236 10.54 -15.46 5.36
CA GLY A 236 10.69 -14.92 6.72
C GLY A 236 9.38 -14.77 7.49
N SER A 237 9.49 -14.62 8.81
CA SER A 237 8.37 -14.49 9.76
C SER A 237 7.47 -13.26 9.52
N HIS A 238 7.91 -12.35 8.66
CA HIS A 238 7.24 -11.08 8.40
C HIS A 238 6.48 -11.05 7.07
N TYR A 239 6.44 -12.18 6.36
CA TYR A 239 5.63 -12.37 5.16
C TYR A 239 4.16 -11.96 5.36
N HIS A 240 3.60 -12.16 6.56
CA HIS A 240 2.24 -11.76 6.89
C HIS A 240 1.97 -10.25 6.72
N PHE A 241 2.95 -9.39 7.02
CA PHE A 241 2.79 -7.94 6.84
C PHE A 241 2.71 -7.56 5.36
N ILE A 242 3.46 -8.27 4.51
CA ILE A 242 3.39 -8.08 3.05
C ILE A 242 2.04 -8.54 2.53
N VAL A 243 1.56 -9.73 2.94
CA VAL A 243 0.25 -10.23 2.53
C VAL A 243 -0.86 -9.23 2.91
N LEU A 244 -0.81 -8.67 4.14
CA LEU A 244 -1.77 -7.66 4.56
C LEU A 244 -1.65 -6.35 3.77
N HIS A 245 -0.43 -5.88 3.49
CA HIS A 245 -0.21 -4.69 2.68
C HIS A 245 -0.75 -4.86 1.26
N VAL A 246 -0.44 -5.99 0.62
CA VAL A 246 -0.93 -6.36 -0.72
C VAL A 246 -2.45 -6.47 -0.72
N LEU A 247 -3.04 -7.15 0.25
CA LEU A 247 -4.50 -7.26 0.40
C LEU A 247 -5.17 -5.89 0.46
N LEU A 248 -4.66 -4.97 1.30
CA LEU A 248 -5.24 -3.62 1.42
C LEU A 248 -5.05 -2.82 0.12
N ALA A 249 -3.91 -2.96 -0.55
CA ALA A 249 -3.67 -2.33 -1.84
C ALA A 249 -4.61 -2.87 -2.94
N GLU A 250 -4.88 -4.17 -2.96
CA GLU A 250 -5.82 -4.82 -3.90
C GLU A 250 -7.26 -4.39 -3.65
N ILE A 251 -7.69 -4.35 -2.38
CA ILE A 251 -9.00 -3.80 -2.01
C ILE A 251 -9.10 -2.34 -2.45
N PHE A 252 -8.02 -1.56 -2.28
CA PHE A 252 -7.97 -0.19 -2.77
C PHE A 252 -8.13 -0.12 -4.29
N MET A 253 -7.45 -0.98 -5.06
CA MET A 253 -7.59 -1.05 -6.52
C MET A 253 -9.03 -1.37 -6.96
N VAL A 254 -9.70 -2.31 -6.28
CA VAL A 254 -11.10 -2.68 -6.56
C VAL A 254 -12.05 -1.50 -6.30
N ILE A 255 -11.83 -0.75 -5.21
CA ILE A 255 -12.69 0.37 -4.81
C ILE A 255 -12.41 1.64 -5.62
N LEU A 256 -11.17 1.84 -6.09
CA LEU A 256 -10.70 3.01 -6.81
C LEU A 256 -11.67 3.51 -7.91
N PRO A 257 -12.13 2.70 -8.88
CA PRO A 257 -13.04 3.15 -9.94
C PRO A 257 -14.39 3.69 -9.44
N PHE A 258 -14.83 3.26 -8.26
CA PHE A 258 -16.10 3.66 -7.66
C PHE A 258 -15.95 4.81 -6.65
N SER A 259 -14.72 5.26 -6.42
CA SER A 259 -14.42 6.34 -5.49
C SER A 259 -14.54 7.74 -6.10
N LYS A 260 -14.61 8.77 -5.24
CA LYS A 260 -14.57 10.18 -5.66
C LYS A 260 -13.24 10.58 -6.32
N ILE A 261 -12.17 9.79 -6.15
CA ILE A 261 -10.84 10.08 -6.70
C ILE A 261 -10.90 10.06 -8.23
N VAL A 262 -11.43 8.98 -8.81
CA VAL A 262 -11.51 8.80 -10.27
C VAL A 262 -12.36 9.91 -10.92
N HIS A 263 -13.43 10.32 -10.26
CA HIS A 263 -14.22 11.46 -10.72
C HIS A 263 -13.43 12.76 -10.83
N SER A 264 -12.61 13.09 -9.83
CA SER A 264 -11.81 14.31 -9.83
C SER A 264 -10.67 14.26 -10.85
N PHE A 265 -9.99 13.12 -10.99
CA PHE A 265 -8.85 12.97 -11.89
C PHE A 265 -9.25 12.90 -13.37
N PHE A 266 -10.31 12.17 -13.72
CA PHE A 266 -10.68 11.97 -15.13
C PHE A 266 -11.66 13.02 -15.67
N SER A 267 -12.40 13.74 -14.82
CA SER A 267 -13.36 14.74 -15.31
C SER A 267 -12.72 15.90 -16.07
N LEU A 268 -11.52 16.36 -15.67
CA LEU A 268 -10.78 17.42 -16.34
C LEU A 268 -10.37 17.05 -17.78
N PRO A 269 -9.58 15.98 -18.02
CA PRO A 269 -9.18 15.61 -19.37
C PRO A 269 -10.38 15.19 -20.24
N LEU A 270 -11.39 14.50 -19.68
CA LEU A 270 -12.58 14.11 -20.44
C LEU A 270 -13.43 15.32 -20.84
N ASN A 271 -13.56 16.32 -19.97
CA ASN A 271 -14.25 17.56 -20.33
C ASN A 271 -13.47 18.38 -21.36
N ILE A 272 -12.14 18.34 -21.39
CA ILE A 272 -11.35 18.95 -22.45
C ILE A 272 -11.61 18.23 -23.79
N LEU A 273 -11.67 16.91 -23.80
CA LEU A 273 -11.93 16.12 -25.01
C LEU A 273 -13.33 16.37 -25.59
N ARG A 274 -14.34 16.57 -24.71
CA ARG A 274 -15.73 16.86 -25.08
C ARG A 274 -16.00 18.32 -25.44
N ARG A 275 -15.02 19.22 -25.31
CA ARG A 275 -15.15 20.65 -25.66
C ARG A 275 -14.78 20.97 -27.12
N LYS A 276 -14.50 19.94 -27.93
CA LYS A 276 -14.41 20.06 -29.39
C LYS A 276 -15.79 19.95 -30.00
#